data_AF-A0A8S3K0D7-F1
#
_entry.id   AF-A0A8S3K0D7-F1
#
_cell.length_a   1.000
_cell.length_b   1.000
_cell.length_c   1.000
_cell.angle_alpha   90.00
_cell.angle_beta   90.00
_cell.angle_gamma   90.00
#
_symmetry.space_group_name_H-M   'P 1'
#
loop_
_entity.id
_entity.type
_entity.pdbx_description
1 polymer ?
#
loop_
_entity_poly.entity_id
_entity_poly.type
_entity_poly.pdbx_seq_one_letter_code
_entity_poly.pdbx_strand_id
1 'polypeptide(L)'
;MVLWVDENIDSNNPDCKNTLAQLHIVINEVKQCTKWKECIEWLNKNREETFYVIVSGGLGQSLVPSIHSIPNLDSIYIFCGNQQRHEEWTRRWSKIKGVHTSINPICDALKLTIKHRNQDNVR
;
A
#
# COMPACT_ATOMS: atom_id res chain seq x y z
N MET A 1 4.43 9.37 0.10
CA MET A 1 2.96 9.26 0.28
C MET A 1 2.50 7.80 0.31
N VAL A 2 1.46 7.49 1.10
CA VAL A 2 0.76 6.19 1.06
C VAL A 2 -0.55 6.32 0.29
N LEU A 3 -0.82 5.37 -0.61
CA LEU A 3 -2.15 5.13 -1.18
C LEU A 3 -2.76 3.90 -0.52
N TRP A 4 -3.83 4.07 0.24
CA TRP A 4 -4.62 2.96 0.77
C TRP A 4 -5.82 2.72 -0.14
N VAL A 5 -5.83 1.55 -0.79
CA VAL A 5 -6.76 1.21 -1.87
C VAL A 5 -7.62 0.02 -1.46
N ASP A 6 -8.89 0.28 -1.15
CA ASP A 6 -9.88 -0.74 -0.84
C ASP A 6 -11.28 -0.20 -1.17
N GLU A 7 -12.11 -1.03 -1.79
CA GLU A 7 -13.47 -0.66 -2.20
C GLU A 7 -14.39 -0.40 -0.99
N ASN A 8 -14.04 -0.94 0.18
CA ASN A 8 -14.85 -0.89 1.40
C ASN A 8 -14.36 0.14 2.42
N ILE A 9 -13.47 1.07 2.02
CA ILE A 9 -13.04 2.14 2.93
C ILE A 9 -14.24 3.01 3.28
N ASP A 10 -14.58 3.03 4.56
CA ASP A 10 -15.62 3.89 5.13
C ASP A 10 -15.02 4.69 6.29
N SER A 11 -14.97 6.01 6.14
CA SER A 11 -14.46 6.94 7.16
C SER A 11 -15.22 6.89 8.48
N ASN A 12 -16.44 6.34 8.51
CA ASN A 12 -17.21 6.16 9.74
C ASN A 12 -16.94 4.82 10.44
N ASN A 13 -16.41 3.84 9.73
CA ASN A 13 -16.11 2.52 10.25
C ASN A 13 -14.94 2.58 11.27
N PRO A 14 -15.11 2.03 12.49
CA PRO A 14 -14.07 2.06 13.53
C PRO A 14 -12.74 1.41 13.12
N ASP A 15 -12.78 0.31 12.36
CA ASP A 15 -11.59 -0.39 11.89
C ASP A 15 -10.83 0.44 10.85
N CYS A 16 -11.56 1.14 9.98
CA CYS A 16 -10.96 2.08 9.04
C CYS A 16 -10.31 3.28 9.76
N LYS A 17 -10.99 3.83 10.78
CA LYS A 17 -10.43 4.89 11.62
C LYS A 17 -9.17 4.44 12.35
N ASN A 18 -9.18 3.24 12.92
CA ASN A 18 -8.02 2.67 13.58
C ASN A 18 -6.86 2.44 12.59
N THR A 19 -7.14 1.88 11.41
CA THR A 19 -6.16 1.69 10.33
C THR A 19 -5.50 3.02 9.95
N LEU A 20 -6.28 4.08 9.73
CA LEU A 20 -5.77 5.42 9.43
C LEU A 20 -4.94 5.98 10.59
N ALA A 21 -5.40 5.84 11.82
CA ALA A 21 -4.65 6.30 12.99
C ALA A 21 -3.27 5.62 13.07
N GLN A 22 -3.20 4.30 12.84
CA GLN A 22 -1.94 3.57 12.82
C GLN A 22 -1.02 3.98 11.67
N LEU A 23 -1.59 4.26 10.49
CA LEU A 23 -0.81 4.75 9.35
C LEU A 23 -0.25 6.16 9.60
N HIS A 24 -1.04 7.06 10.20
CA HIS A 24 -0.58 8.42 10.53
C HIS A 24 0.54 8.46 11.58
N ILE A 25 0.70 7.41 12.40
CA ILE A 25 1.86 7.26 13.29
C ILE A 25 3.15 7.03 12.47
N VAL A 26 3.04 6.45 11.27
CA VAL A 26 4.18 6.12 10.40
C VAL A 26 4.47 7.25 9.42
N ILE A 27 3.42 7.78 8.79
CA ILE A 27 3.49 8.74 7.70
C ILE A 27 2.25 9.63 7.67
N ASN A 28 2.45 10.94 7.54
CA ASN A 28 1.36 11.91 7.59
C ASN A 28 0.48 11.92 6.32
N GLU A 29 1.07 11.58 5.17
CA GLU A 29 0.39 11.67 3.87
C GLU A 29 -0.22 10.33 3.47
N VAL A 30 -1.48 10.12 3.86
CA VAL A 30 -2.26 8.94 3.50
C VAL A 30 -3.46 9.35 2.66
N LYS A 31 -3.54 8.84 1.43
CA LYS A 31 -4.68 9.02 0.54
C LYS A 31 -5.46 7.72 0.42
N GLN A 32 -6.75 7.80 0.69
CA GLN A 32 -7.68 6.70 0.48
C GLN A 32 -8.18 6.72 -0.96
N CYS A 33 -8.23 5.55 -1.59
CA CYS A 33 -8.76 5.35 -2.93
C CYS A 33 -9.76 4.19 -2.90
N THR A 34 -11.05 4.49 -3.04
CA THR A 34 -12.09 3.45 -3.11
C THR A 34 -12.24 2.85 -4.50
N LYS A 35 -11.56 3.44 -5.50
CA LYS A 35 -11.57 2.98 -6.89
C LYS A 35 -10.13 2.79 -7.36
N TRP A 36 -9.84 1.61 -7.91
CA TRP A 36 -8.50 1.29 -8.41
C TRP A 36 -8.00 2.25 -9.50
N LYS A 37 -8.90 2.80 -10.33
CA LYS A 37 -8.56 3.81 -11.35
C LYS A 37 -7.99 5.08 -10.73
N GLU A 38 -8.52 5.53 -9.60
CA GLU A 38 -8.01 6.71 -8.89
C GLU A 38 -6.56 6.49 -8.44
N CYS A 39 -6.22 5.28 -7.97
CA CYS A 39 -4.85 4.94 -7.61
C CYS A 39 -3.89 5.08 -8.80
N ILE A 40 -4.26 4.54 -9.97
CA ILE A 40 -3.43 4.61 -11.19
C ILE A 40 -3.27 6.06 -11.66
N GLU A 41 -4.34 6.84 -11.66
CA GLU A 41 -4.31 8.26 -12.00
C GLU A 41 -3.37 9.03 -11.08
N TRP A 42 -3.43 8.77 -9.76
CA TRP A 42 -2.55 9.41 -8.78
C TRP A 42 -1.08 9.11 -9.04
N LEU A 43 -0.75 7.83 -9.20
CA LEU A 43 0.61 7.37 -9.48
C LEU A 43 1.18 7.98 -10.75
N ASN A 44 0.34 8.13 -11.79
CA ASN A 44 0.77 8.66 -13.08
C ASN A 44 0.91 10.20 -13.08
N LYS A 45 0.07 10.91 -12.33
CA LYS A 45 0.06 12.37 -12.30
C LYS A 45 1.25 12.96 -11.51
N ASN A 46 1.81 12.22 -10.55
CA ASN A 46 2.77 12.76 -9.58
C ASN A 46 4.07 11.97 -9.63
N ARG A 47 4.73 12.01 -10.79
CA ARG A 47 5.92 11.18 -11.09
C ARG A 47 7.12 11.43 -10.17
N GLU A 48 7.23 12.63 -9.62
CA GLU A 48 8.31 13.03 -8.72
C GLU A 48 8.11 12.53 -7.28
N GLU A 49 6.90 12.12 -6.92
CA GLU A 49 6.57 11.64 -5.57
C GLU A 49 6.81 10.14 -5.43
N THR A 50 7.32 9.70 -4.28
CA THR A 50 7.40 8.28 -3.96
C THR A 50 6.11 7.78 -3.32
N PHE A 51 5.57 6.70 -3.89
CA PHE A 51 4.37 6.04 -3.39
C PHE A 51 4.64 4.69 -2.76
N TYR A 52 3.89 4.42 -1.70
CA TYR A 52 3.71 3.10 -1.11
C TYR A 52 2.22 2.75 -1.21
N VAL A 53 1.89 1.58 -1.74
CA VAL A 53 0.49 1.16 -1.93
C VAL A 53 0.13 0.11 -0.89
N ILE A 54 -0.95 0.31 -0.18
CA ILE A 54 -1.59 -0.70 0.67
C ILE A 54 -2.91 -1.06 0.00
N VAL A 55 -3.10 -2.31 -0.37
CA VAL A 55 -4.28 -2.74 -1.16
C VAL A 55 -4.90 -4.00 -0.58
N SER A 56 -6.23 -4.12 -0.68
CA SER A 56 -6.92 -5.33 -0.27
C SER A 56 -6.56 -6.56 -1.12
N GLY A 57 -6.69 -7.77 -0.56
CA GLY A 57 -6.30 -9.00 -1.26
C GLY A 57 -7.01 -9.22 -2.60
N GLY A 58 -8.33 -9.04 -2.62
CA GLY A 58 -9.15 -9.21 -3.83
C GLY A 58 -8.86 -8.14 -4.88
N LEU A 59 -8.82 -6.86 -4.47
CA LEU A 59 -8.54 -5.75 -5.39
C LEU A 59 -7.10 -5.78 -5.90
N GLY A 60 -6.16 -6.16 -5.02
CA GLY A 60 -4.73 -6.23 -5.31
C GLY A 60 -4.42 -7.20 -6.44
N GLN A 61 -5.12 -8.34 -6.53
CA GLN A 61 -4.91 -9.31 -7.60
C GLN A 61 -5.15 -8.72 -8.99
N SER A 62 -6.09 -7.78 -9.12
CA SER A 62 -6.40 -7.09 -10.37
C SER A 62 -5.57 -5.81 -10.56
N LEU A 63 -5.29 -5.08 -9.50
CA LEU A 63 -4.59 -3.79 -9.55
C LEU A 63 -3.07 -3.95 -9.73
N VAL A 64 -2.43 -4.86 -9.01
CA VAL A 64 -0.95 -5.00 -9.00
C VAL A 64 -0.36 -5.18 -10.40
N PRO A 65 -0.91 -6.03 -11.29
CA PRO A 65 -0.41 -6.16 -12.66
C PRO A 65 -0.38 -4.84 -13.45
N SER A 66 -1.22 -3.87 -13.09
CA SER A 66 -1.30 -2.57 -13.78
C SER A 66 -0.34 -1.52 -13.21
N ILE A 67 0.14 -1.70 -11.97
CA ILE A 67 0.94 -0.68 -11.26
C ILE A 67 2.36 -1.12 -10.94
N HIS A 68 2.67 -2.43 -10.96
CA HIS A 68 3.96 -2.93 -10.48
C HIS A 68 5.18 -2.33 -11.23
N SER A 69 5.01 -1.98 -12.51
CA SER A 69 6.07 -1.40 -13.35
C SER A 69 6.20 0.11 -13.22
N ILE A 70 5.28 0.79 -12.52
CA ILE A 70 5.30 2.24 -12.37
C ILE A 70 6.54 2.66 -11.56
N PRO A 71 7.43 3.54 -12.09
CA PRO A 71 8.73 3.81 -11.47
C PRO A 71 8.65 4.41 -10.06
N ASN A 72 7.69 5.30 -9.84
CA ASN A 72 7.52 6.03 -8.60
C ASN A 72 6.74 5.26 -7.52
N LEU A 73 6.33 4.02 -7.82
CA LEU A 73 5.82 3.07 -6.84
C LEU A 73 6.97 2.24 -6.28
N ASP A 74 7.26 2.40 -4.98
CA ASP A 74 8.36 1.70 -4.31
C ASP A 74 7.94 0.30 -3.85
N SER A 75 6.90 0.25 -3.01
CA SER A 75 6.47 -0.98 -2.34
C SER A 75 4.96 -1.11 -2.29
N ILE A 76 4.50 -2.37 -2.28
CA ILE A 76 3.10 -2.77 -2.23
C ILE A 76 2.92 -3.69 -1.01
N TYR A 77 1.88 -3.44 -0.22
CA TYR A 77 1.48 -4.26 0.92
C TYR A 77 0.05 -4.75 0.70
N ILE A 78 -0.16 -6.05 0.87
CA ILE A 78 -1.51 -6.62 0.77
C ILE A 78 -2.11 -6.69 2.16
N PHE A 79 -3.24 -6.02 2.37
CA PHE A 79 -3.99 -6.04 3.61
C PHE A 79 -5.26 -6.89 3.41
N CYS A 80 -5.28 -8.12 3.91
CA CYS A 80 -6.39 -9.03 3.67
C CYS A 80 -6.62 -9.96 4.86
N GLY A 81 -7.88 -10.16 5.24
CA GLY A 81 -8.26 -11.12 6.28
C GLY A 81 -7.98 -12.59 5.92
N ASN A 82 -7.68 -12.91 4.66
CA ASN A 82 -7.36 -14.27 4.21
C ASN A 82 -6.02 -14.30 3.47
N GLN A 83 -4.94 -14.45 4.24
CA GLN A 83 -3.58 -14.48 3.74
C GLN A 83 -3.35 -15.67 2.78
N GLN A 84 -3.81 -16.87 3.16
CA GLN A 84 -3.48 -18.13 2.48
C GLN A 84 -3.97 -18.16 1.01
N ARG A 85 -5.09 -17.50 0.71
CA ARG A 85 -5.64 -17.42 -0.65
C ARG A 85 -4.81 -16.56 -1.61
N HIS A 86 -3.95 -15.67 -1.09
CA HIS A 86 -3.31 -14.64 -1.90
C HIS A 86 -1.78 -14.71 -1.90
N GLU A 87 -1.17 -15.67 -1.20
CA GLU A 87 0.29 -15.82 -1.18
C GLU A 87 0.89 -16.25 -2.52
N GLU A 88 0.18 -17.06 -3.32
CA GLU A 88 0.76 -17.60 -4.55
C GLU A 88 0.97 -16.53 -5.63
N TRP A 89 -0.04 -15.69 -5.87
CA TRP A 89 0.06 -14.66 -6.91
C TRP A 89 0.97 -13.51 -6.48
N THR A 90 1.05 -13.23 -5.19
CA THR A 90 1.85 -12.10 -4.66
C THR A 90 3.34 -12.32 -4.83
N ARG A 91 3.81 -13.58 -4.74
CA ARG A 91 5.21 -13.97 -5.00
C ARG A 91 5.71 -13.64 -6.40
N ARG A 92 4.81 -13.38 -7.36
CA ARG A 92 5.15 -13.01 -8.74
C ARG A 92 5.66 -11.57 -8.88
N TRP A 93 5.46 -10.72 -7.86
CA TRP A 93 5.68 -9.29 -7.97
C TRP A 93 6.70 -8.81 -6.94
N SER A 94 7.88 -8.38 -7.40
CA SER A 94 9.02 -8.00 -6.55
C SER A 94 8.76 -6.80 -5.63
N LYS A 95 7.81 -5.93 -6.01
CA LYS A 95 7.41 -4.78 -5.18
C LYS A 95 6.48 -5.15 -4.03
N ILE A 96 5.91 -6.36 -4.02
CA ILE A 96 5.11 -6.80 -2.88
C ILE A 96 6.03 -7.17 -1.73
N LYS A 97 5.86 -6.48 -0.59
CA LYS A 97 6.68 -6.66 0.61
C LYS A 97 6.03 -7.57 1.65
N GLY A 98 4.74 -7.88 1.50
CA GLY A 98 4.07 -8.84 2.37
C GLY A 98 2.55 -8.86 2.19
N VAL A 99 1.95 -9.93 2.72
CA VAL A 99 0.51 -10.10 2.88
C VAL A 99 0.22 -10.18 4.37
N HIS A 100 -0.66 -9.32 4.86
CA HIS A 100 -0.90 -9.15 6.28
C HIS A 100 -2.41 -9.10 6.56
N THR A 101 -2.80 -9.68 7.69
CA THR A 101 -4.18 -9.68 8.20
C THR A 101 -4.48 -8.54 9.16
N SER A 102 -3.45 -7.77 9.54
CA SER A 102 -3.55 -6.62 10.43
C SER A 102 -2.68 -5.47 9.92
N ILE A 103 -3.02 -4.24 10.34
CA ILE A 103 -2.32 -3.04 9.91
C ILE A 103 -0.95 -2.88 10.59
N ASN A 104 -0.77 -3.36 11.82
CA ASN A 104 0.46 -3.12 12.59
C ASN A 104 1.72 -3.67 11.89
N PRO A 105 1.74 -4.93 11.37
CA PRO A 105 2.89 -5.42 10.62
C PRO A 105 3.18 -4.63 9.34
N ILE A 106 2.14 -4.10 8.69
CA ILE A 106 2.29 -3.21 7.52
C ILE A 106 2.96 -1.91 7.95
N CYS A 107 2.51 -1.30 9.05
CA CYS A 107 3.11 -0.10 9.60
C CYS A 107 4.60 -0.29 9.94
N ASP A 108 4.97 -1.41 10.54
CA ASP A 108 6.36 -1.71 10.88
C ASP A 108 7.23 -1.92 9.63
N ALA A 109 6.74 -2.70 8.66
CA ALA A 109 7.43 -2.89 7.38
C ALA A 109 7.56 -1.59 6.59
N LEU A 110 6.52 -0.73 6.62
CA LEU A 110 6.52 0.58 6.00
C LEU A 110 7.53 1.52 6.64
N LYS A 111 7.58 1.59 7.98
CA LYS A 111 8.60 2.37 8.73
C LYS A 111 10.02 1.98 8.31
N LEU A 112 10.30 0.67 8.26
CA LEU A 112 11.61 0.15 7.86
C LEU A 112 11.95 0.51 6.40
N THR A 113 10.98 0.36 5.50
CA THR A 113 11.16 0.67 4.07
C THR A 113 11.45 2.16 3.85
N ILE A 114 10.69 3.04 4.51
CA ILE A 114 10.94 4.50 4.47
C ILE A 114 12.34 4.83 5.01
N LYS A 115 12.73 4.20 6.13
CA LYS A 115 14.04 4.43 6.74
C LYS A 115 15.19 4.02 5.82
N HIS A 116 15.11 2.84 5.19
CA HIS A 116 16.16 2.37 4.28
C HIS A 116 16.27 3.27 3.04
N ARG A 117 15.14 3.66 2.45
CA ARG A 117 15.14 4.57 1.29
C ARG A 117 15.79 5.93 1.60
N ASN A 118 15.52 6.49 2.78
CA ASN A 118 16.14 7.74 3.21
C ASN A 118 17.65 7.61 3.43
N GLN A 119 18.15 6.42 3.76
CA GLN A 119 19.58 6.16 3.91
C GLN A 119 20.27 5.93 2.55
N ASP A 120 19.59 5.27 1.61
CA ASP A 120 20.11 5.03 0.24
C ASP A 120 20.22 6.33 -0.56
N ASN A 121 19.35 7.32 -0.30
CA ASN A 121 19.40 8.64 -0.95
C ASN A 121 20.52 9.56 -0.40
N VAL A 122 21.29 9.12 0.59
CA VAL A 122 22.40 9.89 1.23
C VAL A 122 23.78 9.38 0.78
N ARG A 123 23.83 8.49 -0.21
CA ARG A 123 25.07 8.01 -0.86
C ARG A 123 25.20 8.55 -2.27
#